data_AF-A0A553MNM6-F1
#
_entry.id   AF-A0A553MNM6-F1
#
_cell.length_a   1.000
_cell.length_b   1.000
_cell.length_c   1.000
_cell.angle_alpha   90.00
_cell.angle_beta   90.00
_cell.angle_gamma   90.00
#
_symmetry.space_group_name_H-M   'P 1'
#
loop_
_entity.id
_entity.type
_entity.pdbx_description
1 polymer ?
#
loop_
_entity_poly.entity_id
_entity_poly.type
_entity_poly.pdbx_seq_one_letter_code
_entity_poly.pdbx_strand_id
1 'polypeptide(L)'
;MGSCNSSNNWSSSHLYSGLTNSVFRAPLAQPPENSQFSSGSALDQEQDLDLVDPLELLRECREVLKNRPAHIKRAFVQVGHGDGKQSFRVMQWNVLAQALGEGMDSFVQCPMEALNWAERKYMILEEILTYKPDILCLQEVDHYFDMFQPVLASLGYQGTFCPKPWSPCLDVENNNGPDGCALFFNHKLFQVLNTTHLRLSAMMLKTNQVAIICVLRCRTTGRVFCVAVTHLKARSGWEVLRSAQGSDLLCNLQKILFQIGTEENANSDIPLLVCGDFNAEPSEDVYMNFATSSLGLDSAYKQLSADGKSEPPYTTWKIRSSGESCHTLDYVWYSHRSFDVTAVLDFPTSEQIGPSRLPSYSYPSDHLSLVCDFRFKNN
;
A
#
# COMPACT_ATOMS: atom_id res chain seq x y z
N MET A 1 -42.59 -24.02 -36.26
CA MET A 1 -42.16 -24.84 -35.10
C MET A 1 -40.67 -25.10 -35.28
N GLY A 2 -39.74 -24.66 -34.45
CA GLY A 2 -39.77 -23.74 -33.32
C GLY A 2 -38.46 -22.94 -33.31
N SER A 3 -38.55 -21.75 -32.74
CA SER A 3 -37.45 -20.80 -32.51
C SER A 3 -36.67 -21.17 -31.25
N CYS A 4 -35.39 -20.81 -31.18
CA CYS A 4 -34.76 -20.41 -29.91
C CYS A 4 -33.57 -19.47 -30.17
N ASN A 5 -33.77 -18.22 -29.77
CA ASN A 5 -32.75 -17.21 -29.47
C ASN A 5 -32.21 -17.46 -28.05
N SER A 6 -30.94 -17.15 -27.79
CA SER A 6 -30.55 -16.54 -26.51
C SER A 6 -29.16 -15.89 -26.60
N SER A 7 -29.20 -14.57 -26.56
CA SER A 7 -28.16 -13.60 -26.25
C SER A 7 -27.66 -13.74 -24.80
N ASN A 8 -26.34 -13.62 -24.57
CA ASN A 8 -25.76 -13.34 -23.25
C ASN A 8 -25.30 -11.88 -23.19
N ASN A 9 -26.06 -11.06 -22.47
CA ASN A 9 -25.66 -9.74 -21.98
C ASN A 9 -25.08 -9.93 -20.58
N TRP A 10 -23.81 -9.53 -20.37
CA TRP A 10 -23.31 -9.24 -19.03
C TRP A 10 -23.46 -7.74 -18.77
N SER A 11 -24.28 -7.42 -17.77
CA SER A 11 -24.52 -6.07 -17.28
C SER A 11 -23.33 -5.64 -16.42
N SER A 12 -22.50 -4.73 -16.92
CA SER A 12 -21.55 -3.97 -16.13
C SER A 12 -22.30 -3.01 -15.18
N SER A 13 -21.81 -2.84 -13.95
CA SER A 13 -22.45 -2.00 -12.92
C SER A 13 -22.48 -0.52 -13.32
N HIS A 14 -23.59 0.16 -13.02
CA HIS A 14 -23.90 1.51 -13.53
C HIS A 14 -22.99 2.62 -12.97
N LEU A 15 -22.46 2.49 -11.75
CA LEU A 15 -21.54 3.49 -11.17
C LEU A 15 -20.10 3.30 -11.63
N TYR A 16 -19.58 2.06 -11.66
CA TYR A 16 -18.22 1.77 -12.14
C TYR A 16 -18.07 2.03 -13.65
N SER A 17 -19.11 1.72 -14.45
CA SER A 17 -19.17 2.10 -15.86
C SER A 17 -19.38 3.61 -16.06
N GLY A 18 -20.04 4.31 -15.13
CA GLY A 18 -20.21 5.76 -15.15
C GLY A 18 -18.93 6.52 -14.82
N LEU A 19 -18.19 6.08 -13.80
CA LEU A 19 -16.90 6.64 -13.37
C LEU A 19 -15.82 6.42 -14.43
N THR A 20 -15.82 5.27 -15.11
CA THR A 20 -14.96 5.04 -16.26
C THR A 20 -15.41 5.89 -17.46
N ASN A 21 -16.69 5.84 -17.85
CA ASN A 21 -17.16 6.57 -19.05
C ASN A 21 -17.12 8.10 -18.94
N SER A 22 -17.20 8.71 -17.75
CA SER A 22 -17.10 10.18 -17.59
C SER A 22 -15.65 10.67 -17.62
N VAL A 23 -14.70 9.87 -17.15
CA VAL A 23 -13.26 10.20 -17.08
C VAL A 23 -12.54 9.92 -18.41
N PHE A 24 -13.00 8.93 -19.20
CA PHE A 24 -12.39 8.53 -20.48
C PHE A 24 -12.65 9.47 -21.69
N ARG A 25 -13.21 10.67 -21.49
CA ARG A 25 -13.42 11.65 -22.58
C ARG A 25 -12.29 12.66 -22.79
N ALA A 26 -11.28 12.69 -21.91
CA ALA A 26 -10.10 13.53 -22.10
C ALA A 26 -9.08 12.80 -23.00
N PRO A 27 -8.56 13.42 -24.08
CA PRO A 27 -7.56 12.78 -24.92
C PRO A 27 -6.29 12.49 -24.12
N LEU A 28 -5.81 11.26 -24.17
CA LEU A 28 -4.46 10.90 -23.73
C LEU A 28 -3.45 11.65 -24.61
N ALA A 29 -2.83 12.70 -24.07
CA ALA A 29 -1.69 13.33 -24.72
C ALA A 29 -0.46 12.42 -24.55
N GLN A 30 0.10 11.96 -25.65
CA GLN A 30 1.39 11.26 -25.65
C GLN A 30 2.50 12.21 -25.16
N PRO A 31 3.47 11.75 -24.35
CA PRO A 31 4.58 12.59 -23.94
C PRO A 31 5.55 12.79 -25.11
N PRO A 32 6.06 14.01 -25.36
CA PRO A 32 7.14 14.21 -26.32
C PRO A 32 8.46 13.68 -25.75
N GLU A 33 9.24 13.01 -26.59
CA GLU A 33 10.63 12.69 -26.32
C GLU A 33 11.46 13.98 -26.19
N ASN A 34 12.31 14.04 -25.15
CA ASN A 34 13.26 15.11 -24.83
C ASN A 34 12.70 16.49 -24.39
N SER A 35 12.60 16.69 -23.07
CA SER A 35 12.88 18.01 -22.47
C SER A 35 13.16 17.93 -20.97
N GLN A 36 14.16 18.70 -20.53
CA GLN A 36 14.61 18.87 -19.16
C GLN A 36 13.45 19.29 -18.23
N PHE A 37 13.26 18.56 -17.12
CA PHE A 37 12.25 18.91 -16.10
C PHE A 37 12.68 20.17 -15.34
N SER A 38 12.01 21.27 -15.66
CA SER A 38 11.98 22.49 -14.83
C SER A 38 10.73 22.47 -13.95
N SER A 39 10.91 22.87 -12.70
CA SER A 39 9.89 23.00 -11.66
C SER A 39 8.82 24.01 -12.06
N GLY A 40 7.56 23.57 -12.15
CA GLY A 40 6.41 24.42 -12.38
C GLY A 40 5.15 23.77 -11.83
N SER A 41 4.58 24.40 -10.80
CA SER A 41 3.31 24.07 -10.16
C SER A 41 2.17 24.02 -11.17
N ALA A 42 1.53 22.87 -11.31
CA ALA A 42 0.19 22.75 -11.85
C ALA A 42 -0.56 21.75 -10.98
N LEU A 43 -1.64 22.21 -10.33
CA LEU A 43 -2.88 21.50 -9.98
C LEU A 43 -3.54 22.17 -8.76
N ASP A 44 -4.01 23.41 -8.95
CA ASP A 44 -5.09 24.01 -8.15
C ASP A 44 -6.28 24.24 -9.10
N GLN A 45 -6.93 23.16 -9.52
CA GLN A 45 -8.29 23.20 -10.02
C GLN A 45 -9.08 22.17 -9.22
N GLU A 46 -9.72 22.64 -8.15
CA GLU A 46 -10.81 21.93 -7.49
C GLU A 46 -11.95 21.78 -8.51
N GLN A 47 -11.90 20.71 -9.30
CA GLN A 47 -13.12 20.16 -9.89
C GLN A 47 -13.86 19.51 -8.72
N ASP A 48 -15.09 19.98 -8.45
CA ASP A 48 -16.08 19.28 -7.62
C ASP A 48 -16.28 17.88 -8.22
N LEU A 49 -15.42 16.93 -7.82
CA LEU A 49 -15.65 15.52 -8.06
C LEU A 49 -16.84 15.16 -7.18
N ASP A 50 -17.93 14.69 -7.79
CA ASP A 50 -19.04 14.07 -7.07
C ASP A 50 -18.47 12.93 -6.21
N LEU A 51 -18.32 13.21 -4.90
CA LEU A 51 -17.73 12.26 -3.97
C LEU A 51 -18.64 11.04 -3.88
N VAL A 52 -18.08 9.86 -4.16
CA VAL A 52 -18.78 8.59 -4.05
C VAL A 52 -18.98 8.27 -2.57
N ASP A 53 -20.18 7.83 -2.18
CA ASP A 53 -20.42 7.33 -0.82
C ASP A 53 -19.64 6.01 -0.62
N PRO A 54 -18.64 5.96 0.29
CA PRO A 54 -17.87 4.75 0.54
C PRO A 54 -18.73 3.55 0.96
N LEU A 55 -19.89 3.79 1.61
CA LEU A 55 -20.80 2.72 2.00
C LEU A 55 -21.56 2.15 0.81
N GLU A 56 -21.91 2.99 -0.17
CA GLU A 56 -22.54 2.55 -1.40
C GLU A 56 -21.56 1.70 -2.22
N LEU A 57 -20.34 2.19 -2.43
CA LEU A 57 -19.31 1.43 -3.14
C LEU A 57 -18.96 0.10 -2.45
N LEU A 58 -18.93 0.07 -1.11
CA LEU A 58 -18.72 -1.18 -0.37
C LEU A 58 -19.87 -2.18 -0.58
N ARG A 59 -21.12 -1.70 -0.66
CA ARG A 59 -22.26 -2.57 -0.99
C ARG A 59 -22.14 -3.11 -2.41
N GLU A 60 -21.71 -2.28 -3.37
CA GLU A 60 -21.48 -2.74 -4.75
C GLU A 60 -20.40 -3.81 -4.83
N CYS A 61 -19.27 -3.61 -4.14
CA CYS A 61 -18.20 -4.62 -4.08
C CYS A 61 -18.75 -5.95 -3.56
N ARG A 62 -19.52 -5.92 -2.46
CA ARG A 62 -20.13 -7.11 -1.87
C ARG A 62 -21.17 -7.78 -2.76
N GLU A 63 -21.91 -7.00 -3.55
CA GLU A 63 -22.90 -7.54 -4.48
C GLU A 63 -22.21 -8.23 -5.67
N VAL A 64 -21.13 -7.65 -6.21
CA VAL A 64 -20.31 -8.30 -7.24
C VAL A 64 -19.70 -9.60 -6.71
N LEU A 65 -19.25 -9.59 -5.45
CA LEU A 65 -18.57 -10.72 -4.80
C LEU A 65 -19.53 -11.70 -4.11
N LYS A 66 -20.85 -11.56 -4.24
CA LYS A 66 -21.84 -12.34 -3.46
C LYS A 66 -21.75 -13.86 -3.64
N ASN A 67 -21.20 -14.32 -4.75
CA ASN A 67 -21.02 -15.74 -5.06
C ASN A 67 -19.66 -16.29 -4.60
N ARG A 68 -18.77 -15.42 -4.08
CA ARG A 68 -17.50 -15.84 -3.48
C ARG A 68 -17.67 -16.19 -2.01
N PRO A 69 -16.78 -17.02 -1.43
CA PRO A 69 -16.70 -17.19 0.01
C PRO A 69 -16.46 -15.84 0.69
N ALA A 70 -16.90 -15.72 1.94
CA ALA A 70 -16.73 -14.49 2.71
C ALA A 70 -15.24 -14.09 2.78
N HIS A 71 -15.01 -12.78 2.76
CA HIS A 71 -13.70 -12.21 3.00
C HIS A 71 -13.17 -12.59 4.39
N ILE A 72 -11.85 -12.75 4.51
CA ILE A 72 -11.21 -13.14 5.78
C ILE A 72 -11.50 -12.04 6.82
N LYS A 73 -12.16 -12.40 7.91
CA LYS A 73 -12.50 -11.46 8.99
C LYS A 73 -11.34 -11.36 9.98
N ARG A 74 -10.96 -10.13 10.29
CA ARG A 74 -9.90 -9.77 11.23
C ARG A 74 -10.40 -8.68 12.18
N ALA A 75 -9.84 -8.60 13.37
CA ALA A 75 -10.27 -7.70 14.43
C ALA A 75 -9.12 -6.78 14.87
N PHE A 76 -9.48 -5.54 15.22
CA PHE A 76 -8.53 -4.63 15.85
C PHE A 76 -8.29 -5.03 17.30
N VAL A 77 -7.03 -5.27 17.62
CA VAL A 77 -6.54 -5.38 18.99
C VAL A 77 -6.18 -3.97 19.46
N GLN A 78 -6.81 -3.52 20.54
CA GLN A 78 -6.43 -2.26 21.17
C GLN A 78 -5.09 -2.45 21.88
N VAL A 79 -4.12 -1.62 21.54
CA VAL A 79 -2.75 -1.67 22.09
C VAL A 79 -2.43 -0.31 22.72
N GLY A 80 -1.80 -0.31 23.89
CA GLY A 80 -1.46 0.92 24.62
C GLY A 80 -2.58 1.51 25.51
N HIS A 81 -2.30 2.68 26.10
CA HIS A 81 -3.17 3.39 27.04
C HIS A 81 -3.72 4.67 26.40
N GLY A 82 -4.91 4.61 25.78
CA GLY A 82 -5.59 5.76 25.21
C GLY A 82 -7.04 5.46 24.85
N ASP A 83 -7.91 6.46 24.90
CA ASP A 83 -9.35 6.32 24.62
C ASP A 83 -9.70 6.38 23.12
N GLY A 84 -8.71 6.14 22.23
CA GLY A 84 -8.86 6.17 20.77
C GLY A 84 -9.17 7.55 20.17
N LYS A 85 -9.27 8.62 20.97
CA LYS A 85 -9.56 9.96 20.45
C LYS A 85 -8.36 10.52 19.68
N GLN A 86 -8.66 11.14 18.54
CA GLN A 86 -7.69 11.82 17.65
C GLN A 86 -6.66 10.88 17.00
N SER A 87 -6.95 9.58 16.86
CA SER A 87 -6.13 8.70 16.04
C SER A 87 -6.37 8.92 14.54
N PHE A 88 -5.39 8.53 13.75
CA PHE A 88 -5.51 8.36 12.31
C PHE A 88 -5.02 6.97 11.92
N ARG A 89 -5.58 6.42 10.84
CA ARG A 89 -5.33 5.04 10.43
C ARG A 89 -4.33 4.96 9.30
N VAL A 90 -3.38 4.04 9.41
CA VAL A 90 -2.39 3.73 8.38
C VAL A 90 -2.61 2.29 7.92
N MET A 91 -2.67 2.08 6.61
CA MET A 91 -2.69 0.77 5.98
C MET A 91 -1.45 0.60 5.11
N GLN A 92 -0.77 -0.53 5.28
CA GLN A 92 0.37 -0.99 4.50
C GLN A 92 -0.01 -2.29 3.80
N TRP A 93 0.18 -2.37 2.49
CA TRP A 93 -0.20 -3.59 1.76
C TRP A 93 0.54 -3.80 0.43
N ASN A 94 1.24 -4.93 0.29
CA ASN A 94 1.57 -5.45 -1.02
C ASN A 94 0.29 -6.04 -1.64
N VAL A 95 -0.24 -5.38 -2.67
CA VAL A 95 -1.52 -5.76 -3.27
C VAL A 95 -1.38 -6.88 -4.30
N LEU A 96 -0.16 -7.36 -4.56
CA LEU A 96 0.20 -8.31 -5.61
C LEU A 96 -0.17 -7.79 -7.01
N ALA A 97 0.80 -7.51 -7.86
CA ALA A 97 0.53 -6.99 -9.21
C ALA A 97 -0.28 -8.01 -10.02
N GLN A 98 -1.24 -7.54 -10.83
CA GLN A 98 -2.07 -8.43 -11.64
C GLN A 98 -1.23 -9.23 -12.62
N ALA A 99 -0.31 -8.56 -13.32
CA ALA A 99 0.59 -9.22 -14.27
C ALA A 99 1.43 -10.31 -13.59
N LEU A 100 1.95 -10.07 -12.39
CA LEU A 100 2.78 -11.05 -11.67
C LEU A 100 1.97 -12.24 -11.16
N GLY A 101 0.77 -11.98 -10.64
CA GLY A 101 -0.12 -13.02 -10.13
C GLY A 101 -0.53 -14.04 -11.19
N GLU A 102 -0.87 -13.58 -12.41
CA GLU A 102 -1.25 -14.46 -13.52
C GLU A 102 -0.04 -15.06 -14.24
N GLY A 103 1.06 -14.30 -14.38
CA GLY A 103 2.14 -14.65 -15.31
C GLY A 103 3.42 -15.23 -14.70
N MET A 104 3.73 -14.92 -13.43
CA MET A 104 5.06 -15.22 -12.86
C MET A 104 5.04 -15.96 -11.53
N ASP A 105 4.13 -15.60 -10.61
CA ASP A 105 4.24 -16.06 -9.22
C ASP A 105 3.90 -17.54 -9.02
N SER A 106 3.21 -18.16 -9.98
CA SER A 106 2.97 -19.61 -10.02
C SER A 106 2.30 -20.14 -8.75
N PHE A 107 1.18 -19.54 -8.35
CA PHE A 107 0.39 -19.95 -7.17
C PHE A 107 -0.33 -21.31 -7.41
N VAL A 108 0.39 -22.42 -7.19
CA VAL A 108 -0.06 -23.77 -7.59
C VAL A 108 -1.30 -24.29 -6.85
N GLN A 109 -1.71 -23.66 -5.75
CA GLN A 109 -2.92 -23.99 -4.99
C GLN A 109 -4.03 -22.94 -5.11
N CYS A 110 -3.79 -21.85 -5.85
CA CYS A 110 -4.78 -20.81 -6.09
C CYS A 110 -5.50 -21.07 -7.42
N PRO A 111 -6.84 -21.14 -7.43
CA PRO A 111 -7.60 -21.20 -8.68
C PRO A 111 -7.36 -19.96 -9.53
N MET A 112 -7.18 -20.13 -10.85
CA MET A 112 -6.93 -18.99 -11.76
C MET A 112 -8.06 -17.98 -11.76
N GLU A 113 -9.30 -18.42 -11.56
CA GLU A 113 -10.47 -17.56 -11.46
C GLU A 113 -10.39 -16.65 -10.23
N ALA A 114 -9.75 -17.10 -9.15
CA ALA A 114 -9.54 -16.27 -7.96
C ALA A 114 -8.58 -15.10 -8.24
N LEU A 115 -7.66 -15.25 -9.19
CA LEU A 115 -6.70 -14.23 -9.62
C LEU A 115 -7.27 -13.25 -10.65
N ASN A 116 -8.42 -13.53 -11.26
CA ASN A 116 -8.99 -12.70 -12.33
C ASN A 116 -9.21 -11.24 -11.87
N TRP A 117 -8.62 -10.29 -12.61
CA TRP A 117 -8.69 -8.86 -12.30
C TRP A 117 -10.13 -8.33 -12.16
N ALA A 118 -11.06 -8.85 -12.96
CA ALA A 118 -12.44 -8.40 -12.98
C ALA A 118 -13.11 -8.49 -11.61
N GLU A 119 -12.73 -9.46 -10.78
CA GLU A 119 -13.25 -9.67 -9.42
C GLU A 119 -12.23 -9.24 -8.36
N ARG A 120 -10.94 -9.49 -8.58
CA ARG A 120 -9.87 -9.19 -7.63
C ARG A 120 -9.81 -7.71 -7.23
N LYS A 121 -10.05 -6.80 -8.18
CA LYS A 121 -10.12 -5.36 -7.90
C LYS A 121 -11.20 -4.99 -6.87
N TYR A 122 -12.36 -5.68 -6.89
CA TYR A 122 -13.43 -5.44 -5.93
C TYR A 122 -13.10 -5.97 -4.54
N MET A 123 -12.30 -7.04 -4.45
CA MET A 123 -11.81 -7.55 -3.17
C MET A 123 -10.77 -6.60 -2.55
N ILE A 124 -9.88 -6.04 -3.38
CA ILE A 124 -8.93 -5.00 -2.94
C ILE A 124 -9.69 -3.77 -2.44
N LEU A 125 -10.70 -3.32 -3.17
CA LEU A 125 -11.55 -2.20 -2.75
C LEU A 125 -12.36 -2.53 -1.50
N GLU A 126 -12.91 -3.74 -1.36
CA GLU A 126 -13.61 -4.17 -0.14
C GLU A 126 -12.71 -4.10 1.08
N GLU A 127 -11.45 -4.53 0.99
CA GLU A 127 -10.46 -4.45 2.07
C GLU A 127 -10.20 -2.99 2.49
N ILE A 128 -9.92 -2.11 1.51
CA ILE A 128 -9.67 -0.68 1.75
C ILE A 128 -10.91 0.01 2.35
N LEU A 129 -12.10 -0.26 1.83
CA LEU A 129 -13.36 0.33 2.29
C LEU A 129 -13.82 -0.20 3.64
N THR A 130 -13.44 -1.44 3.97
CA THR A 130 -13.70 -2.05 5.28
C THR A 130 -12.87 -1.36 6.35
N TYR A 131 -11.57 -1.16 6.09
CA TYR A 131 -10.65 -0.59 7.07
C TYR A 131 -10.54 0.92 7.05
N LYS A 132 -10.92 1.61 5.97
CA LYS A 132 -10.99 3.09 5.87
C LYS A 132 -9.70 3.77 6.37
N PRO A 133 -8.54 3.49 5.76
CA PRO A 133 -7.29 4.12 6.16
C PRO A 133 -7.29 5.62 5.91
N ASP A 134 -6.63 6.41 6.74
CA ASP A 134 -6.38 7.83 6.44
C ASP A 134 -5.09 8.01 5.61
N ILE A 135 -4.18 7.03 5.67
CA ILE A 135 -2.96 6.91 4.89
C ILE A 135 -2.88 5.46 4.39
N LEU A 136 -2.68 5.28 3.09
CA LEU A 136 -2.61 3.98 2.42
C LEU A 136 -1.31 3.88 1.61
N CYS A 137 -0.45 2.96 2.02
CA CYS A 137 0.83 2.65 1.42
C CYS A 137 0.75 1.31 0.71
N LEU A 138 0.96 1.30 -0.60
CA LEU A 138 0.82 0.12 -1.44
C LEU A 138 2.11 -0.23 -2.18
N GLN A 139 2.34 -1.53 -2.37
CA GLN A 139 3.37 -2.07 -3.27
C GLN A 139 2.72 -2.95 -4.34
N GLU A 140 3.44 -3.17 -5.44
CA GLU A 140 3.00 -3.96 -6.58
C GLU A 140 1.72 -3.41 -7.23
N VAL A 141 1.63 -2.08 -7.32
CA VAL A 141 0.51 -1.42 -7.99
C VAL A 141 0.80 -1.31 -9.48
N ASP A 142 0.17 -2.14 -10.30
CA ASP A 142 0.21 -2.07 -11.78
C ASP A 142 -1.09 -1.52 -12.40
N HIS A 143 -2.14 -1.31 -11.60
CA HIS A 143 -3.42 -0.70 -12.01
C HIS A 143 -3.67 0.70 -11.41
N TYR A 144 -2.60 1.50 -11.25
CA TYR A 144 -2.68 2.80 -10.58
C TYR A 144 -3.63 3.76 -11.32
N PHE A 145 -3.41 3.97 -12.62
CA PHE A 145 -4.09 5.01 -13.39
C PHE A 145 -5.52 4.63 -13.81
N ASP A 146 -5.79 3.34 -14.03
CA ASP A 146 -7.09 2.86 -14.50
C ASP A 146 -8.05 2.47 -13.36
N MET A 147 -7.53 2.17 -12.15
CA MET A 147 -8.35 1.75 -11.02
C MET A 147 -8.08 2.55 -9.75
N PHE A 148 -6.89 2.44 -9.15
CA PHE A 148 -6.66 2.97 -7.80
C PHE A 148 -6.83 4.50 -7.73
N GLN A 149 -6.19 5.24 -8.63
CA GLN A 149 -6.21 6.69 -8.64
C GLN A 149 -7.61 7.28 -8.84
N PRO A 150 -8.39 6.94 -9.89
CA PRO A 150 -9.71 7.51 -10.07
C PRO A 150 -10.69 7.11 -8.96
N VAL A 151 -10.68 5.84 -8.53
CA VAL A 151 -11.61 5.36 -7.49
C VAL A 151 -11.27 5.99 -6.13
N LEU A 152 -10.01 5.97 -5.70
CA LEU A 152 -9.63 6.57 -4.41
C LEU A 152 -9.77 8.09 -4.42
N ALA A 153 -9.54 8.77 -5.55
CA ALA A 153 -9.82 10.20 -5.68
C ALA A 153 -11.30 10.53 -5.42
N SER A 154 -12.22 9.72 -5.99
CA SER A 154 -13.67 9.87 -5.75
C SER A 154 -14.09 9.63 -4.29
N LEU A 155 -13.26 8.94 -3.51
CA LEU A 155 -13.45 8.71 -2.07
C LEU A 155 -12.74 9.76 -1.20
N GLY A 156 -12.13 10.77 -1.81
CA GLY A 156 -11.43 11.85 -1.11
C GLY A 156 -9.98 11.52 -0.74
N TYR A 157 -9.32 10.61 -1.43
CA TYR A 157 -7.88 10.43 -1.29
C TYR A 157 -7.11 11.21 -2.34
N GLN A 158 -6.03 11.87 -1.94
CA GLN A 158 -4.99 12.31 -2.86
C GLN A 158 -3.91 11.23 -2.90
N GLY A 159 -3.38 10.94 -4.09
CA GLY A 159 -2.43 9.86 -4.31
C GLY A 159 -1.23 10.25 -5.14
N THR A 160 -0.15 9.49 -5.00
CA THR A 160 1.04 9.56 -5.86
C THR A 160 1.58 8.16 -6.13
N PHE A 161 2.23 7.99 -7.28
CA PHE A 161 2.74 6.71 -7.77
C PHE A 161 4.16 6.83 -8.29
N CYS A 162 4.98 5.83 -7.99
CA CYS A 162 6.35 5.72 -8.47
C CYS A 162 6.58 4.29 -8.98
N PRO A 163 6.65 4.10 -10.32
CA PRO A 163 6.89 2.79 -10.91
C PRO A 163 8.35 2.36 -10.72
N LYS A 164 8.59 1.04 -10.63
CA LYS A 164 9.93 0.49 -10.78
C LYS A 164 10.43 0.78 -12.21
N PRO A 165 11.67 1.28 -12.41
CA PRO A 165 12.19 1.60 -13.74
C PRO A 165 12.17 0.42 -14.71
N TRP A 166 12.43 -0.78 -14.20
CA TRP A 166 12.41 -2.05 -14.93
C TRP A 166 11.51 -3.04 -14.21
N SER A 167 10.22 -2.74 -14.13
CA SER A 167 9.24 -3.62 -13.49
C SER A 167 9.20 -5.01 -14.15
N PRO A 168 9.17 -6.11 -13.37
CA PRO A 168 8.98 -7.46 -13.92
C PRO A 168 7.60 -7.66 -14.56
N CYS A 169 6.61 -6.80 -14.31
CA CYS A 169 5.32 -6.88 -14.99
C CYS A 169 5.46 -6.74 -16.52
N LEU A 170 6.47 -6.00 -16.97
CA LEU A 170 6.74 -5.77 -18.39
C LEU A 170 7.19 -7.05 -19.13
N ASP A 171 7.62 -8.08 -18.40
CA ASP A 171 7.99 -9.39 -18.95
C ASP A 171 6.75 -10.31 -19.16
N VAL A 172 5.57 -9.90 -18.69
CA VAL A 172 4.33 -10.66 -18.80
C VAL A 172 3.51 -10.20 -20.01
N GLU A 173 3.00 -11.14 -20.80
CA GLU A 173 2.12 -10.84 -21.92
C GLU A 173 0.80 -10.21 -21.43
N ASN A 174 0.29 -9.19 -22.13
CA ASN A 174 -0.92 -8.44 -21.76
C ASN A 174 -0.85 -7.73 -20.39
N ASN A 175 0.35 -7.35 -19.93
CA ASN A 175 0.51 -6.54 -18.73
C ASN A 175 -0.13 -5.15 -18.85
N ASN A 176 -0.40 -4.52 -17.70
CA ASN A 176 -0.93 -3.15 -17.60
C ASN A 176 0.17 -2.09 -17.35
N GLY A 177 1.39 -2.34 -17.81
CA GLY A 177 2.55 -1.50 -17.56
C GLY A 177 3.33 -1.88 -16.29
N PRO A 178 4.23 -1.00 -15.81
CA PRO A 178 5.10 -1.30 -14.69
C PRO A 178 4.38 -1.22 -13.35
N ASP A 179 4.63 -2.18 -12.45
CA ASP A 179 4.28 -2.05 -11.04
C ASP A 179 5.14 -1.00 -10.32
N GLY A 180 4.63 -0.52 -9.19
CA GLY A 180 5.32 0.45 -8.36
C GLY A 180 4.82 0.52 -6.93
N CYS A 181 5.35 1.51 -6.21
CA CYS A 181 4.78 1.94 -4.94
C CYS A 181 3.71 3.00 -5.20
N ALA A 182 2.65 3.00 -4.40
CA ALA A 182 1.67 4.08 -4.35
C ALA A 182 1.45 4.54 -2.91
N LEU A 183 1.24 5.84 -2.72
CA LEU A 183 0.93 6.43 -1.42
C LEU A 183 -0.30 7.32 -1.59
N PHE A 184 -1.36 7.00 -0.85
CA PHE A 184 -2.59 7.76 -0.78
C PHE A 184 -2.80 8.31 0.64
N PHE A 185 -3.46 9.45 0.76
CA PHE A 185 -3.87 10.02 2.04
C PHE A 185 -5.19 10.77 1.91
N ASN A 186 -5.96 10.78 2.99
CA ASN A 186 -7.22 11.51 3.08
C ASN A 186 -6.95 13.03 3.06
N HIS A 187 -7.30 13.70 1.95
CA HIS A 187 -6.97 15.12 1.74
C HIS A 187 -7.71 16.05 2.72
N LYS A 188 -8.80 15.58 3.33
CA LYS A 188 -9.54 16.32 4.38
C LYS A 188 -8.81 16.33 5.71
N LEU A 189 -7.96 15.35 5.97
CA LEU A 189 -7.17 15.26 7.21
C LEU A 189 -5.75 15.78 7.04
N PHE A 190 -5.17 15.58 5.86
CA PHE A 190 -3.77 15.90 5.60
C PHE A 190 -3.61 16.81 4.38
N GLN A 191 -2.73 17.79 4.52
CA GLN A 191 -2.22 18.59 3.42
C GLN A 191 -0.84 18.07 3.04
N VAL A 192 -0.59 17.81 1.76
CA VAL A 192 0.78 17.54 1.29
C VAL A 192 1.59 18.82 1.22
N LEU A 193 2.80 18.78 1.77
CA LEU A 193 3.78 19.87 1.67
C LEU A 193 4.85 19.55 0.62
N ASN A 194 5.28 18.29 0.55
CA ASN A 194 6.27 17.83 -0.42
C ASN A 194 6.10 16.34 -0.72
N THR A 195 6.45 15.94 -1.94
CA THR A 195 6.51 14.55 -2.36
C THR A 195 7.84 14.29 -3.05
N THR A 196 8.58 13.30 -2.59
CA THR A 196 9.84 12.85 -3.19
C THR A 196 9.67 11.43 -3.71
N HIS A 197 9.98 11.24 -5.00
CA HIS A 197 10.10 9.91 -5.61
C HIS A 197 11.57 9.52 -5.63
N LEU A 198 11.90 8.45 -4.92
CA LEU A 198 13.28 8.02 -4.72
C LEU A 198 13.53 6.70 -5.43
N ARG A 199 14.48 6.71 -6.38
CA ARG A 199 15.12 5.48 -6.87
C ARG A 199 16.24 5.09 -5.92
N LEU A 200 16.06 3.97 -5.22
CA LEU A 200 16.99 3.49 -4.20
C LEU A 200 18.33 3.14 -4.80
N SER A 201 19.37 3.36 -4.03
CA SER A 201 20.76 3.13 -4.41
C SER A 201 21.38 2.07 -3.50
N ALA A 202 22.34 1.33 -4.02
CA ALA A 202 23.17 0.42 -3.25
C ALA A 202 24.62 0.67 -3.65
N MET A 203 25.48 1.04 -2.69
CA MET A 203 26.88 1.39 -2.95
C MET A 203 27.02 2.42 -4.09
N MET A 204 26.23 3.51 -4.01
CA MET A 204 26.16 4.58 -5.02
C MET A 204 25.57 4.22 -6.39
N LEU A 205 25.21 2.95 -6.63
CA LEU A 205 24.58 2.52 -7.88
C LEU A 205 23.05 2.52 -7.75
N LYS A 206 22.37 3.07 -8.76
CA LYS A 206 20.91 3.08 -8.81
C LYS A 206 20.37 1.67 -9.03
N THR A 207 19.56 1.21 -8.09
CA THR A 207 18.89 -0.10 -8.13
C THR A 207 17.58 -0.02 -8.92
N ASN A 208 16.82 -1.11 -8.97
CA ASN A 208 15.50 -1.12 -9.60
C ASN A 208 14.36 -0.77 -8.61
N GLN A 209 14.65 -0.72 -7.32
CA GLN A 209 13.66 -0.50 -6.28
C GLN A 209 13.45 0.99 -6.05
N VAL A 210 12.26 1.33 -5.59
CA VAL A 210 11.79 2.70 -5.42
C VAL A 210 11.16 2.89 -4.06
N ALA A 211 11.12 4.14 -3.61
CA ALA A 211 10.36 4.59 -2.46
C ALA A 211 9.65 5.90 -2.79
N ILE A 212 8.53 6.16 -2.12
CA ILE A 212 7.86 7.46 -2.12
C ILE A 212 7.94 8.01 -0.72
N ILE A 213 8.25 9.29 -0.59
CA ILE A 213 8.30 10.00 0.69
C ILE A 213 7.38 11.22 0.57
N CYS A 214 6.31 11.25 1.37
CA CYS A 214 5.39 12.38 1.46
C CYS A 214 5.55 13.09 2.80
N VAL A 215 5.72 14.41 2.75
CA VAL A 215 5.67 15.30 3.90
C VAL A 215 4.26 15.83 4.02
N LEU A 216 3.60 15.53 5.13
CA LEU A 216 2.20 15.83 5.37
C LEU A 216 2.04 16.75 6.56
N ARG A 217 1.08 17.67 6.48
CA ARG A 217 0.61 18.49 7.60
C ARG A 217 -0.78 18.03 8.00
N CYS A 218 -0.94 17.62 9.25
CA CYS A 218 -2.24 17.34 9.84
C CYS A 218 -3.04 18.65 9.93
N ARG A 219 -4.18 18.74 9.26
CA ARG A 219 -4.97 19.97 9.17
C ARG A 219 -5.57 20.39 10.51
N THR A 220 -5.92 19.43 11.36
CA THR A 220 -6.55 19.69 12.66
C THR A 220 -5.54 20.12 13.73
N THR A 221 -4.34 19.53 13.72
CA THR A 221 -3.30 19.79 14.75
C THR A 221 -2.21 20.74 14.29
N GLY A 222 -2.09 20.99 12.99
CA GLY A 222 -0.99 21.73 12.37
C GLY A 222 0.34 20.97 12.34
N ARG A 223 0.42 19.77 12.92
CA ARG A 223 1.66 19.00 13.02
C ARG A 223 2.12 18.51 11.65
N VAL A 224 3.40 18.70 11.36
CA VAL A 224 4.07 18.16 10.18
C VAL A 224 4.71 16.82 10.52
N PHE A 225 4.58 15.84 9.63
CA PHE A 225 5.17 14.52 9.75
C PHE A 225 5.46 13.93 8.37
N CYS A 226 6.25 12.88 8.32
CA CYS A 226 6.66 12.23 7.09
C CYS A 226 6.08 10.81 7.01
N VAL A 227 5.66 10.41 5.82
CA VAL A 227 5.23 9.04 5.50
C VAL A 227 6.06 8.56 4.32
N ALA A 228 6.65 7.38 4.44
CA ALA A 228 7.34 6.72 3.35
C ALA A 228 6.72 5.36 3.04
N VAL A 229 6.75 4.99 1.75
CA VAL A 229 6.43 3.64 1.27
C VAL A 229 7.57 3.12 0.40
N THR A 230 7.92 1.84 0.53
CA THR A 230 8.98 1.20 -0.26
C THR A 230 8.64 -0.26 -0.59
N HIS A 231 9.32 -0.80 -1.61
CA HIS A 231 9.35 -2.23 -1.93
C HIS A 231 10.79 -2.61 -2.24
N LEU A 232 11.45 -3.34 -1.34
CA LEU A 232 12.88 -3.69 -1.48
C LEU A 232 13.10 -4.91 -2.38
N LYS A 233 14.37 -5.27 -2.60
CA LYS A 233 14.73 -6.35 -3.52
C LYS A 233 14.23 -7.72 -3.02
N ALA A 234 13.35 -8.32 -3.81
CA ALA A 234 12.83 -9.67 -3.58
C ALA A 234 13.85 -10.80 -3.83
N ARG A 235 13.46 -12.00 -3.35
CA ARG A 235 14.18 -13.30 -3.42
C ARG A 235 15.39 -13.41 -2.48
N SER A 236 15.72 -14.63 -2.08
CA SER A 236 16.92 -14.95 -1.31
C SER A 236 18.20 -14.69 -2.10
N GLY A 237 19.32 -14.51 -1.40
CA GLY A 237 20.63 -14.18 -1.97
C GLY A 237 20.84 -12.69 -2.25
N TRP A 238 19.89 -11.83 -1.84
CA TRP A 238 19.94 -10.38 -2.02
C TRP A 238 19.92 -9.61 -0.69
N GLU A 239 20.20 -10.27 0.42
CA GLU A 239 20.18 -9.73 1.79
C GLU A 239 21.08 -8.50 1.92
N VAL A 240 22.30 -8.57 1.39
CA VAL A 240 23.25 -7.44 1.36
C VAL A 240 22.73 -6.27 0.52
N LEU A 241 22.08 -6.57 -0.61
CA LEU A 241 21.49 -5.53 -1.45
C LEU A 241 20.32 -4.85 -0.74
N ARG A 242 19.45 -5.61 -0.08
CA ARG A 242 18.37 -5.06 0.76
C ARG A 242 18.91 -4.19 1.89
N SER A 243 19.97 -4.63 2.57
CA SER A 243 20.64 -3.86 3.63
C SER A 243 21.18 -2.52 3.11
N ALA A 244 21.82 -2.51 1.93
CA ALA A 244 22.29 -1.30 1.28
C ALA A 244 21.14 -0.38 0.83
N GLN A 245 20.06 -0.93 0.27
CA GLN A 245 18.86 -0.18 -0.11
C GLN A 245 18.17 0.46 1.09
N GLY A 246 18.01 -0.28 2.18
CA GLY A 246 17.46 0.24 3.43
C GLY A 246 18.32 1.34 4.04
N SER A 247 19.65 1.19 3.99
CA SER A 247 20.58 2.24 4.45
C SER A 247 20.48 3.52 3.61
N ASP A 248 20.34 3.39 2.29
CA ASP A 248 20.11 4.55 1.40
C ASP A 248 18.77 5.22 1.73
N LEU A 249 17.71 4.45 1.95
CA LEU A 249 16.40 4.99 2.35
C LEU A 249 16.50 5.75 3.69
N LEU A 250 17.11 5.16 4.73
CA LEU A 250 17.32 5.81 6.02
C LEU A 250 18.13 7.11 5.90
N CYS A 251 19.18 7.12 5.08
CA CYS A 251 19.99 8.31 4.83
C CYS A 251 19.19 9.43 4.15
N ASN A 252 18.35 9.09 3.16
CA ASN A 252 17.48 10.07 2.50
C ASN A 252 16.39 10.59 3.45
N LEU A 253 15.79 9.73 4.28
CA LEU A 253 14.83 10.13 5.29
C LEU A 253 15.45 11.09 6.32
N GLN A 254 16.64 10.80 6.84
CA GLN A 254 17.36 11.69 7.74
C GLN A 254 17.59 13.08 7.13
N LYS A 255 18.01 13.14 5.86
CA LYS A 255 18.23 14.42 5.15
C LYS A 255 16.93 15.21 5.00
N ILE A 256 15.86 14.54 4.58
CA ILE A 256 14.54 15.16 4.39
C ILE A 256 13.99 15.67 5.73
N LEU A 257 14.03 14.84 6.78
CA LEU A 257 13.55 15.24 8.11
C LEU A 257 14.33 16.41 8.70
N PHE A 258 15.66 16.46 8.49
CA PHE A 258 16.49 17.59 8.91
C PHE A 258 16.12 18.89 8.17
N GLN A 259 15.89 18.81 6.86
CA GLN A 259 15.47 19.96 6.05
C GLN A 259 14.12 20.50 6.54
N ILE A 260 13.12 19.62 6.70
CA ILE A 260 11.78 20.01 7.20
C ILE A 260 11.87 20.61 8.60
N GLY A 261 12.64 20.00 9.50
CA GLY A 261 12.81 20.52 10.86
C GLY A 261 13.39 21.94 10.87
N THR A 262 14.28 22.25 9.92
CA THR A 262 14.84 23.60 9.74
C THR A 262 13.79 24.57 9.19
N GLU A 263 13.03 24.16 8.16
CA GLU A 263 12.00 24.99 7.51
C GLU A 263 10.83 25.32 8.45
N GLU A 264 10.39 24.35 9.25
CA GLU A 264 9.29 24.51 10.22
C GLU A 264 9.75 25.16 11.54
N ASN A 265 11.04 25.52 11.69
CA ASN A 265 11.64 25.94 12.96
C ASN A 265 11.23 25.01 14.12
N ALA A 266 11.27 23.70 13.86
CA ALA A 266 10.74 22.72 14.78
C ALA A 266 11.63 22.60 16.02
N ASN A 267 11.03 22.69 17.21
CA ASN A 267 11.71 22.47 18.49
C ASN A 267 11.89 20.97 18.82
N SER A 268 11.38 20.08 17.96
CA SER A 268 11.43 18.63 18.14
C SER A 268 11.58 17.92 16.79
N ASP A 269 12.02 16.66 16.83
CA ASP A 269 12.14 15.82 15.63
C ASP A 269 10.81 15.70 14.88
N ILE A 270 10.89 15.73 13.55
CA ILE A 270 9.73 15.53 12.67
C ILE A 270 9.31 14.05 12.75
N PRO A 271 8.07 13.72 13.14
CA PRO A 271 7.60 12.34 13.23
C PRO A 271 7.65 11.63 11.88
N LEU A 272 7.99 10.35 11.87
CA LEU A 272 8.11 9.52 10.67
C LEU A 272 7.30 8.23 10.78
N LEU A 273 6.66 7.84 9.67
CA LEU A 273 6.10 6.53 9.39
C LEU A 273 6.79 5.94 8.16
N VAL A 274 7.19 4.67 8.18
CA VAL A 274 7.71 3.95 7.00
C VAL A 274 6.97 2.63 6.84
N CYS A 275 6.24 2.50 5.75
CA CYS A 275 5.53 1.31 5.35
C CYS A 275 6.31 0.60 4.23
N GLY A 276 6.26 -0.73 4.17
CA GLY A 276 6.76 -1.41 2.98
C GLY A 276 6.83 -2.91 3.10
N ASP A 277 6.91 -3.54 1.93
CA ASP A 277 7.40 -4.91 1.77
C ASP A 277 8.92 -4.85 1.67
N PHE A 278 9.59 -5.25 2.74
CA PHE A 278 11.04 -5.23 2.84
C PHE A 278 11.66 -6.47 2.20
N ASN A 279 10.87 -7.49 1.83
CA ASN A 279 11.35 -8.77 1.34
C ASN A 279 12.45 -9.38 2.23
N ALA A 280 12.41 -9.08 3.53
CA ALA A 280 13.40 -9.47 4.50
C ALA A 280 12.72 -9.86 5.79
N GLU A 281 13.17 -10.96 6.38
CA GLU A 281 12.74 -11.40 7.71
C GLU A 281 13.37 -10.53 8.81
N PRO A 282 12.83 -10.55 10.05
CA PRO A 282 13.37 -9.78 11.17
C PRO A 282 14.83 -10.13 11.55
N SER A 283 15.36 -11.24 11.04
CA SER A 283 16.73 -11.68 11.25
C SER A 283 17.74 -11.03 10.29
N GLU A 284 17.30 -10.36 9.23
CA GLU A 284 18.19 -9.75 8.25
C GLU A 284 18.72 -8.37 8.69
N ASP A 285 19.92 -8.01 8.22
CA ASP A 285 20.58 -6.74 8.55
C ASP A 285 19.73 -5.52 8.23
N VAL A 286 18.93 -5.56 7.15
CA VAL A 286 18.05 -4.44 6.79
C VAL A 286 17.02 -4.12 7.87
N TYR A 287 16.47 -5.14 8.53
CA TYR A 287 15.57 -4.96 9.65
C TYR A 287 16.31 -4.36 10.85
N MET A 288 17.49 -4.89 11.17
CA MET A 288 18.32 -4.38 12.27
C MET A 288 18.76 -2.93 12.06
N ASN A 289 19.06 -2.54 10.81
CA ASN A 289 19.39 -1.16 10.46
C ASN A 289 18.23 -0.19 10.76
N PHE A 290 16.99 -0.60 10.50
CA PHE A 290 15.81 0.20 10.85
C PHE A 290 15.56 0.22 12.36
N ALA A 291 15.62 -0.93 13.02
CA ALA A 291 15.38 -1.05 14.46
C ALA A 291 16.41 -0.31 15.33
N THR A 292 17.65 -0.18 14.85
CA THR A 292 18.75 0.51 15.56
C THR A 292 19.05 1.91 15.01
N SER A 293 18.26 2.37 14.04
CA SER A 293 18.43 3.69 13.41
C SER A 293 18.35 4.82 14.43
N SER A 294 19.16 5.87 14.22
CA SER A 294 19.08 7.10 15.00
C SER A 294 17.76 7.86 14.81
N LEU A 295 16.94 7.48 13.83
CA LEU A 295 15.58 7.99 13.64
C LEU A 295 14.59 7.52 14.73
N GLY A 296 15.02 6.65 15.65
CA GLY A 296 14.21 6.20 16.78
C GLY A 296 12.95 5.46 16.32
N LEU A 297 13.13 4.53 15.38
CA LEU A 297 12.04 3.76 14.79
C LEU A 297 11.74 2.52 15.62
N ASP A 298 10.45 2.18 15.70
CA ASP A 298 9.96 0.92 16.22
C ASP A 298 8.95 0.31 15.24
N SER A 299 8.72 -0.99 15.30
CA SER A 299 7.76 -1.70 14.43
C SER A 299 6.42 -1.88 15.13
N ALA A 300 5.35 -1.36 14.53
CA ALA A 300 4.02 -1.31 15.15
C ALA A 300 3.43 -2.70 15.43
N TYR A 301 3.75 -3.68 14.59
CA TYR A 301 3.15 -5.00 14.66
C TYR A 301 3.72 -5.89 15.78
N LYS A 302 4.86 -5.51 16.37
CA LYS A 302 5.35 -6.11 17.63
C LYS A 302 4.41 -5.88 18.80
N GLN A 303 3.52 -4.89 18.73
CA GLN A 303 2.53 -4.63 19.78
C GLN A 303 1.49 -5.75 19.90
N LEU A 304 1.40 -6.67 18.93
CA LEU A 304 0.55 -7.86 19.03
C LEU A 304 1.17 -8.97 19.89
N SER A 305 2.48 -8.97 20.09
CA SER A 305 3.13 -10.01 20.90
C SER A 305 2.96 -9.71 22.39
N ALA A 306 2.88 -10.77 23.20
CA ALA A 306 2.71 -10.64 24.65
C ALA A 306 3.87 -9.87 25.33
N ASP A 307 5.07 -9.90 24.73
CA ASP A 307 6.25 -9.20 25.21
C ASP A 307 6.43 -7.79 24.60
N GLY A 308 5.60 -7.41 23.62
CA GLY A 308 5.71 -6.17 22.86
C GLY A 308 6.99 -6.04 22.03
N LYS A 309 7.72 -7.13 21.81
CA LYS A 309 9.08 -7.15 21.23
C LYS A 309 9.26 -8.12 20.08
N SER A 310 8.32 -9.04 19.88
CA SER A 310 8.40 -10.07 18.86
C SER A 310 7.55 -9.71 17.66
N GLU A 311 8.12 -9.79 16.46
CA GLU A 311 7.38 -9.59 15.21
C GLU A 311 6.33 -10.70 15.02
N PRO A 312 5.27 -10.46 14.21
CA PRO A 312 4.27 -11.47 13.95
C PRO A 312 4.88 -12.69 13.26
N PRO A 313 4.24 -13.87 13.36
CA PRO A 313 4.76 -15.09 12.77
C PRO A 313 4.78 -15.06 11.23
N TYR A 314 3.91 -14.25 10.61
CA TYR A 314 3.89 -14.05 9.17
C TYR A 314 3.12 -12.77 8.81
N THR A 315 3.43 -12.22 7.65
CA THR A 315 2.62 -11.21 6.94
C THR A 315 2.20 -11.70 5.56
N THR A 316 2.86 -12.73 5.05
CA THR A 316 2.55 -13.40 3.80
C THR A 316 2.61 -14.91 3.95
N TRP A 317 1.68 -15.62 3.32
CA TRP A 317 1.64 -17.09 3.35
C TRP A 317 1.07 -17.63 2.04
N LYS A 318 1.93 -18.27 1.22
CA LYS A 318 1.60 -18.76 -0.12
C LYS A 318 2.19 -20.12 -0.43
N ILE A 319 1.66 -20.78 -1.45
CA ILE A 319 2.23 -22.02 -2.02
C ILE A 319 2.53 -21.77 -3.49
N ARG A 320 3.82 -21.82 -3.84
CA ARG A 320 4.32 -21.67 -5.22
C ARG A 320 4.90 -23.00 -5.70
N SER A 321 5.32 -23.06 -6.96
CA SER A 321 6.01 -24.24 -7.52
C SER A 321 7.28 -24.62 -6.76
N SER A 322 7.93 -23.67 -6.08
CA SER A 322 9.08 -23.88 -5.21
C SER A 322 8.74 -24.43 -3.82
N GLY A 323 7.46 -24.49 -3.44
CA GLY A 323 7.00 -24.94 -2.13
C GLY A 323 6.12 -23.91 -1.40
N GLU A 324 5.74 -24.28 -0.17
CA GLU A 324 5.03 -23.40 0.76
C GLU A 324 6.01 -22.40 1.39
N SER A 325 5.59 -21.14 1.48
CA SER A 325 6.37 -20.03 2.03
C SER A 325 5.50 -19.20 2.96
N CYS A 326 5.97 -19.00 4.19
CA CYS A 326 5.28 -18.29 5.26
C CYS A 326 6.30 -17.43 5.99
N HIS A 327 6.20 -16.11 5.83
CA HIS A 327 7.26 -15.16 6.17
C HIS A 327 6.70 -13.85 6.70
N THR A 328 7.48 -13.13 7.50
CA THR A 328 7.21 -11.75 7.91
C THR A 328 8.09 -10.80 7.12
N LEU A 329 7.50 -10.16 6.11
CA LEU A 329 8.21 -9.31 5.16
C LEU A 329 7.70 -7.86 5.16
N ASP A 330 6.50 -7.63 5.70
CA ASP A 330 5.81 -6.35 5.69
C ASP A 330 5.92 -5.65 7.04
N TYR A 331 6.23 -4.37 7.03
CA TYR A 331 6.44 -3.60 8.26
C TYR A 331 5.77 -2.23 8.20
N VAL A 332 5.34 -1.76 9.38
CA VAL A 332 4.94 -0.36 9.62
C VAL A 332 5.84 0.18 10.73
N TRP A 333 6.94 0.82 10.32
CA TRP A 333 7.86 1.50 11.22
C TRP A 333 7.33 2.87 11.61
N TYR A 334 7.57 3.29 12.84
CA TYR A 334 7.13 4.60 13.34
C TYR A 334 8.14 5.21 14.32
N SER A 335 8.23 6.54 14.36
CA SER A 335 8.99 7.26 15.39
C SER A 335 8.37 7.05 16.77
N HIS A 336 8.92 6.14 17.56
CA HIS A 336 8.30 5.66 18.80
C HIS A 336 8.18 6.73 19.89
N ARG A 337 8.95 7.82 19.78
CA ARG A 337 8.89 8.97 20.69
C ARG A 337 7.78 9.94 20.34
N SER A 338 7.30 9.92 19.10
CA SER A 338 6.36 10.90 18.56
C SER A 338 4.96 10.35 18.33
N PHE A 339 4.83 9.02 18.20
CA PHE A 339 3.55 8.34 18.03
C PHE A 339 3.29 7.31 19.13
N ASP A 340 2.02 7.19 19.50
CA ASP A 340 1.44 6.01 20.15
C ASP A 340 0.77 5.14 19.08
N VAL A 341 0.98 3.83 19.14
CA VAL A 341 0.13 2.86 18.45
C VAL A 341 -1.05 2.58 19.38
N THR A 342 -2.27 2.75 18.88
CA THR A 342 -3.52 2.64 19.66
C THR A 342 -4.33 1.40 19.32
N ALA A 343 -4.23 0.93 18.07
CA ALA A 343 -4.82 -0.33 17.65
C ALA A 343 -4.00 -0.95 16.52
N VAL A 344 -4.01 -2.28 16.44
CA VAL A 344 -3.38 -3.05 15.36
C VAL A 344 -4.36 -4.12 14.90
N LEU A 345 -4.53 -4.29 13.59
CA LEU A 345 -5.36 -5.34 13.01
C LEU A 345 -4.66 -6.70 13.13
N ASP A 346 -5.30 -7.66 13.78
CA ASP A 346 -4.74 -9.00 14.03
C ASP A 346 -4.50 -9.81 12.75
N PHE A 347 -3.89 -10.99 12.91
CA PHE A 347 -3.69 -11.95 11.82
C PHE A 347 -4.68 -13.10 11.94
N PRO A 348 -5.21 -13.61 10.82
CA PRO A 348 -6.03 -14.82 10.84
C PRO A 348 -5.22 -16.04 11.33
N THR A 349 -5.90 -17.09 11.76
CA THR A 349 -5.25 -18.37 12.04
C THR A 349 -4.99 -19.15 10.74
N SER A 350 -4.16 -20.18 10.80
CA SER A 350 -3.94 -21.12 9.67
C SER A 350 -5.26 -21.71 9.18
N GLU A 351 -6.19 -22.01 10.09
CA GLU A 351 -7.51 -22.57 9.78
C GLU A 351 -8.41 -21.54 9.06
N GLN A 352 -8.33 -20.26 9.46
CA GLN A 352 -9.09 -19.18 8.82
C GLN A 352 -8.54 -18.84 7.43
N ILE A 353 -7.22 -18.94 7.23
CA ILE A 353 -6.59 -18.82 5.90
C ILE A 353 -6.97 -20.01 5.00
N GLY A 354 -7.06 -21.20 5.58
CA GLY A 354 -7.34 -22.44 4.86
C GLY A 354 -6.08 -23.10 4.28
N PRO A 355 -6.22 -24.33 3.73
CA PRO A 355 -5.09 -25.16 3.32
C PRO A 355 -4.38 -24.67 2.06
N SER A 356 -5.09 -23.96 1.17
CA SER A 356 -4.53 -23.43 -0.09
C SER A 356 -3.73 -22.14 0.10
N ARG A 357 -3.75 -21.57 1.31
CA ARG A 357 -3.08 -20.31 1.65
C ARG A 357 -3.58 -19.13 0.81
N LEU A 358 -2.73 -18.12 0.62
CA LEU A 358 -3.04 -16.91 -0.12
C LEU A 358 -2.30 -16.91 -1.49
N PRO A 359 -2.85 -16.24 -2.52
CA PRO A 359 -4.19 -15.65 -2.59
C PRO A 359 -5.26 -16.74 -2.73
N SER A 360 -6.53 -16.37 -2.56
CA SER A 360 -7.66 -17.30 -2.67
C SER A 360 -8.95 -16.59 -3.07
N TYR A 361 -10.05 -17.32 -3.22
CA TYR A 361 -11.37 -16.71 -3.43
C TYR A 361 -11.78 -15.77 -2.28
N SER A 362 -11.22 -15.95 -1.09
CA SER A 362 -11.50 -15.12 0.08
C SER A 362 -10.52 -13.97 0.26
N TYR A 363 -9.39 -13.91 -0.45
CA TYR A 363 -8.40 -12.85 -0.23
C TYR A 363 -7.52 -12.58 -1.47
N PRO A 364 -7.35 -11.31 -1.90
CA PRO A 364 -6.85 -10.99 -3.24
C PRO A 364 -5.33 -10.91 -3.38
N SER A 365 -4.56 -10.98 -2.29
CA SER A 365 -3.09 -10.88 -2.32
C SER A 365 -2.48 -12.05 -1.57
N ASP A 366 -1.22 -12.40 -1.87
CA ASP A 366 -0.47 -13.34 -1.04
C ASP A 366 0.07 -12.71 0.26
N HIS A 367 -0.02 -11.39 0.40
CA HIS A 367 0.32 -10.63 1.61
C HIS A 367 -0.96 -10.14 2.29
N LEU A 368 -1.02 -10.24 3.62
CA LEU A 368 -2.09 -9.65 4.42
C LEU A 368 -1.86 -8.15 4.59
N SER A 369 -2.94 -7.37 4.61
CA SER A 369 -2.87 -5.95 4.88
C SER A 369 -2.46 -5.71 6.34
N LEU A 370 -1.55 -4.77 6.56
CA LEU A 370 -1.17 -4.31 7.90
C LEU A 370 -1.92 -3.00 8.16
N VAL A 371 -2.72 -2.94 9.23
CA VAL A 371 -3.53 -1.75 9.56
C VAL A 371 -3.32 -1.37 11.02
N CYS A 372 -2.90 -0.12 11.25
CA CYS A 372 -2.61 0.41 12.58
C CYS A 372 -3.26 1.78 12.77
N ASP A 373 -3.74 2.03 13.98
CA ASP A 373 -4.21 3.36 14.39
C ASP A 373 -3.12 4.06 15.20
N PHE A 374 -2.69 5.24 14.74
CA PHE A 374 -1.66 6.04 15.37
C PHE A 374 -2.23 7.31 15.99
N ARG A 375 -1.62 7.76 17.08
CA ARG A 375 -1.90 9.06 17.71
C ARG A 375 -0.60 9.81 17.93
N PHE A 376 -0.59 11.10 17.63
CA PHE A 376 0.53 11.96 18.00
C PHE A 376 0.66 12.06 19.52
N LYS A 377 1.86 11.87 20.06
CA LYS A 377 2.13 12.12 21.47
C LYS A 377 2.08 13.61 21.77
N ASN A 378 1.54 13.99 22.92
CA ASN A 378 1.66 15.36 23.42
C ASN A 378 3.10 15.51 23.93
N ASN A 379 3.88 16.34 23.25
CA ASN A 379 5.21 16.73 23.73
C ASN A 379 5.08 17.78 24.82
#